data_AF-A0A225WG03-F1
#
_entry.id   AF-A0A225WG03-F1
#
_cell.length_a   1.000
_cell.length_b   1.000
_cell.length_c   1.000
_cell.angle_alpha   90.00
_cell.angle_beta   90.00
_cell.angle_gamma   90.00
#
_symmetry.space_group_name_H-M   'P 1'
#
loop_
_entity.id
_entity.type
_entity.pdbx_description
1 polymer ?
#
loop_
_entity_poly.entity_id
_entity_poly.type
_entity_poly.pdbx_seq_one_letter_code
_entity_poly.pdbx_strand_id
1 'polypeptide(L)' 'MPKGFWQLPLHPNSQEIMSFITTDTVSTPDRVPQGASDSATHFQSSEMQNCFTAILYVHLLVWIDDILV' A
#
# COMPACT_ATOMS: atom_id res chain seq x y z
N MET A 1 -9.70 -2.04 6.12
CA MET A 1 -9.89 -2.38 4.70
C MET A 1 -8.56 -2.94 4.14
N PRO A 2 -8.15 -4.18 4.46
CA PRO A 2 -6.76 -4.61 4.26
C PRO A 2 -6.38 -5.01 2.82
N LYS A 3 -7.31 -5.00 1.86
CA LYS A 3 -7.07 -5.50 0.50
C LYS A 3 -6.72 -4.41 -0.54
N GLY A 4 -6.68 -3.13 -0.14
CA GLY A 4 -6.43 -2.02 -1.07
C GLY A 4 -5.05 -2.06 -1.70
N PHE A 5 -4.01 -2.28 -0.89
CA PHE A 5 -2.62 -2.33 -1.36
C PHE A 5 -2.39 -3.37 -2.46
N TRP A 6 -3.00 -4.56 -2.34
CA TRP A 6 -2.79 -5.66 -3.30
C TRP A 6 -3.47 -5.43 -4.65
N GLN A 7 -4.31 -4.40 -4.78
CA GLN A 7 -4.86 -3.99 -6.08
C GLN A 7 -3.81 -3.26 -6.93
N LEU A 8 -2.74 -2.74 -6.33
CA LEU A 8 -1.70 -2.01 -7.02
C LEU A 8 -0.53 -2.90 -7.45
N PRO A 9 -0.09 -2.79 -8.72
CA PRO A 9 1.12 -3.47 -9.17
C PRO A 9 2.36 -2.86 -8.50
N LEU A 10 3.30 -3.72 -8.09
CA LEU A 10 4.60 -3.26 -7.61
C LEU A 10 5.57 -3.12 -8.79
N HIS A 11 6.27 -1.99 -8.86
CA HIS A 11 7.24 -1.74 -9.91
C HIS A 11 8.35 -2.81 -9.91
N PRO A 12 8.76 -3.39 -11.07
CA PRO A 12 9.74 -4.48 -11.13
C PRO A 12 11.04 -4.21 -10.36
N ASN A 13 11.58 -3.00 -10.43
CA ASN A 13 12.80 -2.61 -9.72
C ASN A 13 12.67 -2.62 -8.18
N SER A 14 11.44 -2.61 -7.65
CA SER A 14 11.17 -2.63 -6.21
C SER A 14 10.88 -4.05 -5.69
N GLN A 15 10.62 -5.02 -6.57
CA GLN A 15 10.21 -6.37 -6.18
C GLN A 15 11.30 -7.12 -5.41
N GLU A 16 12.55 -7.03 -5.87
CA GLU A 16 13.69 -7.68 -5.20
C GLU A 16 13.87 -7.15 -3.77
N ILE A 17 13.84 -5.83 -3.58
CA ILE A 17 14.03 -5.18 -2.27
C ILE A 17 12.86 -5.50 -1.31
N MET A 18 11.66 -5.73 -1.85
CA MET A 18 10.48 -6.10 -1.06
C MET A 18 10.31 -7.61 -0.86
N SER A 19 11.31 -8.42 -1.25
CA SER A 19 11.28 -9.86 -1.02
C SER A 19 11.49 -10.19 0.45
N PHE A 20 10.84 -11.26 0.92
CA PHE A 20 11.01 -11.75 2.29
C PHE A 20 11.30 -13.24 2.33
N ILE A 21 12.03 -13.66 3.36
CA ILE A 21 12.43 -15.05 3.56
C ILE A 21 11.34 -15.75 4.38
N THR A 22 10.84 -16.86 3.85
CA THR A 22 10.02 -17.83 4.58
C THR A 22 10.89 -18.99 5.04
N THR A 23 10.31 -19.94 5.79
CA THR A 23 11.04 -21.09 6.33
C THR A 23 11.78 -21.89 5.24
N ASP A 24 11.20 -21.97 4.04
CA ASP A 24 11.71 -22.83 2.96
C ASP A 24 12.18 -22.06 1.72
N THR A 25 11.69 -20.84 1.49
CA THR A 25 11.93 -20.10 0.24
C THR A 25 11.94 -18.58 0.42
N VAL A 26 12.51 -17.87 -0.56
CA VAL A 26 12.32 -16.42 -0.71
C VAL A 26 11.04 -16.17 -1.49
N SER A 27 10.16 -15.32 -0.96
CA SER A 27 8.95 -14.87 -1.63
C SER A 27 9.12 -13.43 -2.11
N THR A 28 8.97 -13.23 -3.43
CA THR A 28 9.07 -11.93 -4.08
C THR A 28 7.67 -11.47 -4.52
N PRO A 29 7.13 -10.38 -3.97
CA PRO A 29 5.79 -9.92 -4.31
C PRO A 29 5.77 -9.15 -5.65
N ASP A 30 4.68 -9.32 -6.40
CA ASP A 30 4.38 -8.56 -7.63
C ASP A 30 3.29 -7.48 -7.40
N ARG A 31 2.80 -7.36 -6.16
CA ARG A 31 1.83 -6.37 -5.69
C ARG A 31 2.39 -5.64 -4.47
N VAL A 32 1.89 -4.44 -4.24
CA VAL A 32 2.34 -3.59 -3.13
C VAL A 32 2.05 -4.31 -1.78
N PRO A 33 3.07 -4.64 -0.97
CA PRO A 33 2.89 -5.34 0.30
C PRO A 33 2.35 -4.39 1.37
N GLN A 34 1.52 -4.92 2.28
CA GLN A 34 1.04 -4.15 3.44
C GLN A 34 2.14 -4.06 4.52
N GLY A 35 2.22 -2.93 5.22
CA GLY A 35 3.17 -2.73 6.32
C GLY A 35 4.59 -2.32 5.90
N ALA A 36 4.83 -2.11 4.61
CA ALA A 36 6.05 -1.47 4.14
C ALA A 36 5.88 0.07 4.13
N SER A 37 6.84 0.81 4.70
CA SER A 37 6.77 2.27 4.88
C SER A 37 6.46 3.03 3.58
N ASP A 38 7.09 2.62 2.48
CA ASP A 38 6.89 3.27 1.17
C ASP A 38 5.57 2.88 0.52
N SER A 39 5.00 1.73 0.89
CA SER A 39 3.72 1.26 0.37
C SER A 39 2.56 2.13 0.85
N ALA A 40 2.56 2.49 2.13
CA ALA A 40 1.60 3.43 2.73
C ALA A 40 1.66 4.81 2.05
N THR A 41 2.87 5.34 1.85
CA THR A 41 3.06 6.66 1.21
C THR A 41 2.59 6.63 -0.25
N HIS A 42 2.93 5.58 -0.99
CA HIS A 42 2.48 5.41 -2.37
C HIS A 42 0.95 5.32 -2.46
N PHE A 43 0.33 4.43 -1.68
CA PHE A 43 -1.11 4.23 -1.66
C PHE A 43 -1.90 5.48 -1.23
N GLN A 44 -1.39 6.20 -0.21
CA GLN A 44 -2.03 7.42 0.28
C GLN A 44 -1.93 8.57 -0.75
N SER A 45 -0.77 8.74 -1.39
CA SER A 45 -0.52 9.83 -2.34
C SER A 45 -1.12 9.58 -3.73
N SER A 46 -1.08 8.35 -4.25
CA SER A 46 -1.54 8.06 -5.61
C SER A 46 -3.02 7.70 -5.67
N GLU A 47 -3.51 6.85 -4.77
CA GLU A 47 -4.87 6.33 -4.89
C GLU A 47 -5.83 7.06 -3.97
N MET A 48 -5.56 7.08 -2.66
CA MET A 48 -6.54 7.54 -1.67
C MET A 48 -6.83 9.03 -1.79
N GLN A 49 -5.81 9.86 -2.06
CA GLN A 49 -6.01 11.30 -2.29
C GLN A 49 -6.85 11.57 -3.54
N ASN A 50 -6.72 10.76 -4.59
CA ASN A 50 -7.46 10.92 -5.84
C ASN A 50 -8.90 10.36 -5.74
N CYS A 51 -9.08 9.19 -5.11
CA CYS A 51 -10.40 8.57 -4.97
C CYS A 51 -11.29 9.32 -3.97
N PHE A 52 -10.71 9.85 -2.90
CA PHE A 52 -11.47 10.47 -1.80
C PHE A 52 -11.31 11.99 -1.72
N THR A 53 -10.78 12.65 -2.76
CA THR A 53 -10.51 14.10 -2.75
C THR A 53 -11.68 14.93 -2.22
N ALA A 54 -12.92 14.57 -2.60
CA ALA A 54 -14.12 15.31 -2.23
C ALA A 54 -14.51 15.20 -0.74
N ILE A 55 -14.03 14.17 -0.03
CA ILE A 55 -14.42 13.88 1.37
C ILE A 55 -13.24 13.86 2.34
N LEU A 56 -12.01 13.93 1.81
CA LEU A 56 -10.77 13.90 2.56
C LEU A 56 -10.70 15.11 3.52
N TYR A 57 -10.33 14.86 4.77
CA TYR A 57 -10.25 15.84 5.87
C TYR A 57 -11.57 16.46 6.34
N VAL A 58 -12.72 16.03 5.78
CA VAL A 58 -14.05 16.45 6.24
C VAL A 58 -14.78 15.30 6.90
N HIS A 59 -14.85 14.16 6.22
CA HIS A 59 -15.52 12.95 6.68
C HIS A 59 -14.60 11.74 6.77
N LEU A 60 -13.35 11.88 6.33
CA LEU A 60 -12.41 10.77 6.25
C LEU A 60 -10.98 11.25 6.41
N LEU A 61 -10.19 10.55 7.23
CA LEU A 61 -8.77 10.76 7.41
C LEU A 61 -8.02 9.46 7.11
N VAL A 62 -7.04 9.51 6.21
CA VAL A 62 -6.16 8.38 5.88
C VAL A 62 -4.84 8.54 6.62
N TRP A 63 -4.40 7.49 7.31
CA TRP A 63 -3.13 7.47 8.04
C TRP A 63 -2.45 6.11 7.90
N ILE A 64 -1.40 6.05 7.09
CA ILE A 64 -0.58 4.84 6.84
C ILE A 64 -1.43 3.66 6.34
N ASP A 65 -1.78 2.74 7.23
CA ASP A 65 -2.55 1.52 6.92
C ASP A 65 -4.04 1.66 7.33
N ASP A 66 -4.38 2.76 8.01
CA ASP A 66 -5.69 2.98 8.62
C ASP A 66 -6.48 4.11 7.94
N ILE A 67 -7.80 3.99 8.03
CA ILE A 67 -8.75 5.00 7.58
C ILE A 67 -9.71 5.26 8.73
N LEU A 68 -9.77 6.51 9.17
CA LEU A 68 -10.70 7.01 10.17
C LEU A 68 -11.89 7.66 9.44
N VAL A 69 -13.11 7.27 9.81
CA VAL A 69 -14.39 7.74 9.24
C VAL A 69 -15.32 8.16 10.38
#